data_AF-A0A7Y2ZTJ4-F1
#
_entry.id   AF-A0A7Y2ZTJ4-F1
#
_cell.length_a   1.000
_cell.length_b   1.000
_cell.length_c   1.000
_cell.angle_alpha   90.00
_cell.angle_beta   90.00
_cell.angle_gamma   90.00
#
_symmetry.space_group_name_H-M   'P 1'
#
loop_
_entity.id
_entity.type
_entity.pdbx_description
1 polymer ?
#
loop_
_entity_poly.entity_id
_entity_poly.type
_entity_poly.pdbx_seq_one_letter_code
_entity_poly.pdbx_strand_id
1 'polypeptide(L)'
;NNGIWFVEESSLPTYSVSDVVSGLESNENILVRTQMLTAEGEKTVLTRAESLRQIKENSKAVVEGANLKVNEYGSPLFADFFFFITGFHGFHVFSGVVLNIIIFFNVILGTYERRKNYEMVEKVGLYWHFVDLVWVFVFTFFYLV
;
A
#
# COMPACT_ATOMS: atom_id res chain seq x y z
N ASN A 1 -8.56 -35.92 -14.32
CA ASN A 1 -9.08 -35.13 -13.19
C ASN A 1 -7.90 -34.78 -12.31
N ASN A 2 -7.79 -33.52 -11.88
CA ASN A 2 -6.75 -32.91 -11.03
C ASN A 2 -5.51 -32.36 -11.73
N GLY A 3 -5.71 -31.22 -12.41
CA GLY A 3 -4.66 -30.23 -12.65
C GLY A 3 -5.00 -28.96 -11.87
N ILE A 4 -4.81 -28.99 -10.56
CA ILE A 4 -4.89 -27.77 -9.72
C ILE A 4 -3.51 -27.12 -9.85
N TRP A 5 -3.43 -26.13 -10.75
CA TRP A 5 -2.30 -25.21 -10.78
C TRP A 5 -2.35 -24.41 -9.48
N PHE A 6 -1.19 -24.17 -8.87
CA PHE A 6 -1.06 -23.34 -7.67
C PHE A 6 -1.53 -21.91 -7.99
N VAL A 7 -2.75 -21.53 -7.58
CA VAL A 7 -3.34 -20.20 -7.88
C VAL A 7 -3.16 -19.19 -6.74
N GLU A 8 -2.70 -19.57 -5.54
CA GLU A 8 -2.78 -18.68 -4.37
C GLU A 8 -1.62 -18.79 -3.37
N GLU A 9 -0.37 -18.92 -3.83
CA GLU A 9 0.77 -18.70 -2.91
C GLU A 9 1.43 -17.35 -3.19
N SER A 10 1.46 -16.51 -2.15
CA SER A 10 2.26 -15.29 -2.12
C SER A 10 3.71 -15.63 -2.43
N SER A 11 4.45 -14.71 -3.06
CA SER A 11 5.89 -14.88 -3.26
C SER A 11 6.56 -15.18 -1.92
N LEU A 12 7.23 -16.33 -1.84
CA LEU A 12 8.07 -16.64 -0.69
C LEU A 12 9.17 -15.57 -0.58
N PRO A 13 9.54 -15.15 0.64
CA PRO A 13 10.64 -14.21 0.83
C PRO A 13 11.93 -14.78 0.24
N THR A 14 12.82 -13.90 -0.19
CA THR A 14 14.10 -14.30 -0.83
C THR A 14 14.96 -15.14 0.13
N TYR A 15 14.80 -14.94 1.44
CA TYR A 15 15.54 -15.63 2.49
C TYR A 15 14.62 -16.28 3.52
N SER A 16 15.03 -17.44 4.04
CA SER A 16 14.33 -18.09 5.15
C SER A 16 14.77 -17.52 6.50
N VAL A 17 13.95 -17.76 7.54
CA VAL A 17 14.32 -17.38 8.92
C VAL A 17 15.63 -18.06 9.35
N SER A 18 15.88 -19.31 8.94
CA SER A 18 17.14 -20.01 9.23
C SER A 18 18.36 -19.36 8.58
N ASP A 19 18.21 -18.81 7.37
CA ASP A 19 19.30 -18.12 6.68
C ASP A 19 19.65 -16.82 7.42
N VAL A 20 18.62 -16.08 7.86
CA VAL A 20 18.78 -14.86 8.66
C VAL A 20 19.44 -15.17 10.02
N VAL A 21 19.02 -16.24 10.70
CA VAL A 21 19.65 -16.69 11.96
C VAL A 21 21.13 -17.01 11.72
N SER A 22 21.44 -17.79 10.69
CA SER A 22 22.81 -18.21 10.37
C SER A 22 23.70 -17.01 10.02
N GLY A 23 23.18 -16.06 9.25
CA GLY A 23 23.88 -14.81 8.91
C GLY A 23 24.11 -13.89 10.12
N LEU A 24 23.17 -13.87 11.07
CA LEU A 24 23.32 -13.15 12.33
C LEU A 24 24.32 -13.84 13.27
N GLU A 25 24.45 -15.17 13.22
CA GLU A 25 25.45 -15.91 13.98
C GLU A 25 26.87 -15.69 13.43
N SER A 26 27.04 -15.69 12.11
CA SER A 26 28.34 -15.50 11.47
C SER A 26 28.91 -14.09 11.59
N ASN A 27 28.08 -13.09 11.90
CA ASN A 27 28.48 -11.69 11.98
C ASN A 27 28.22 -11.11 13.37
N GLU A 28 29.28 -10.93 14.16
CA GLU A 28 29.18 -10.40 15.53
C GLU A 28 28.86 -8.90 15.60
N ASN A 29 29.14 -8.16 14.51
CA ASN A 29 28.94 -6.71 14.43
C ASN A 29 27.51 -6.30 14.07
N ILE A 30 26.59 -7.25 13.87
CA ILE A 30 25.21 -6.98 13.47
C ILE A 30 24.28 -7.16 14.68
N LEU A 31 23.45 -6.15 14.95
CA LEU A 31 22.47 -6.14 16.03
C LEU A 31 21.06 -5.98 15.47
N VAL A 32 20.07 -6.45 16.23
CA VAL A 32 18.66 -6.37 15.85
C VAL A 32 18.05 -5.08 16.37
N ARG A 33 17.41 -4.33 15.48
CA ARG A 33 16.67 -3.11 15.78
C ARG A 33 15.18 -3.42 15.87
N THR A 34 14.53 -2.98 16.95
CA THR A 34 13.08 -3.18 17.14
C THR A 34 12.28 -1.96 16.69
N GLN A 35 10.94 -2.10 16.67
CA GLN A 35 10.02 -0.99 16.39
C GLN A 35 9.79 -0.08 17.62
N MET A 36 10.20 -0.52 18.82
CA MET A 36 10.02 0.26 20.05
C MET A 36 11.00 1.43 20.10
N LEU A 37 10.56 2.55 20.65
CA LEU A 37 11.37 3.76 20.81
C LEU A 37 11.93 3.82 22.24
N THR A 38 13.16 4.31 22.37
CA THR A 38 13.77 4.68 23.65
C THR A 38 13.17 5.99 24.17
N ALA A 39 13.51 6.39 25.39
CA ALA A 39 13.05 7.65 25.98
C ALA A 39 13.48 8.88 25.16
N GLU A 40 14.56 8.75 24.40
CA GLU A 40 15.15 9.76 23.51
C GLU A 40 14.51 9.76 22.10
N GLY A 41 13.55 8.85 21.83
CA GLY A 41 12.86 8.76 20.54
C GLY A 41 13.63 8.00 19.46
N GLU A 42 14.73 7.32 19.80
CA GLU A 42 15.46 6.46 18.87
C GLU A 42 14.89 5.03 18.90
N LYS A 43 15.02 4.26 17.80
CA LYS A 43 14.57 2.86 17.82
C LYS A 43 15.52 2.02 18.66
N THR A 44 14.98 1.24 19.59
CA THR A 44 15.75 0.39 20.50
C THR A 44 16.53 -0.69 19.73
N VAL A 45 17.85 -0.66 19.89
CA VAL A 45 18.78 -1.68 19.40
C VAL A 45 19.06 -2.66 20.53
N LEU A 46 18.81 -3.94 20.28
CA LEU A 46 19.02 -5.01 21.26
C LEU A 46 20.50 -5.31 21.41
N THR A 47 20.91 -5.74 22.59
CA THR A 47 22.27 -6.30 22.78
C THR A 47 22.44 -7.58 21.97
N ARG A 48 23.69 -8.05 21.82
CA ARG A 48 24.00 -9.25 21.02
C ARG A 48 23.25 -10.49 21.49
N ALA A 49 23.26 -10.74 22.81
CA ALA A 49 22.59 -11.89 23.40
C ALA A 49 21.06 -11.81 23.25
N GLU A 50 20.49 -10.61 23.43
CA GLU A 50 19.06 -10.38 23.26
C GLU A 50 18.64 -10.47 21.79
N SER A 51 19.46 -9.97 20.87
CA SER A 51 19.23 -10.08 19.41
C SER A 51 19.14 -11.54 18.98
N LEU A 52 20.08 -12.38 19.42
CA LEU A 52 20.07 -13.82 19.12
C LEU A 52 18.85 -14.51 19.73
N ARG A 53 18.52 -14.20 20.99
CA ARG A 53 17.33 -14.77 21.64
C ARG A 53 16.04 -14.36 20.91
N GLN A 54 15.91 -13.08 20.59
CA GLN A 54 14.74 -12.53 19.91
C GLN A 54 14.51 -13.19 18.56
N ILE A 55 15.56 -13.35 17.76
CA ILE A 55 15.44 -13.94 16.42
C ILE A 55 15.21 -15.47 16.50
N LYS A 56 15.77 -16.18 17.48
CA LYS A 56 15.55 -17.63 17.62
C LYS A 56 14.17 -18.00 18.17
N GLU A 57 13.65 -17.21 19.10
CA GLU A 57 12.40 -17.54 19.81
C GLU A 57 11.17 -16.90 19.14
N ASN A 58 11.30 -15.69 18.60
CA ASN A 58 10.14 -14.89 18.16
C ASN A 58 10.05 -14.71 16.63
N SER A 59 11.05 -15.14 15.84
CA SER A 59 10.97 -15.05 14.38
C SER A 59 9.98 -16.07 13.82
N LYS A 60 8.96 -15.58 13.11
CA LYS A 60 7.95 -16.43 12.46
C LYS A 60 8.04 -16.39 10.93
N ALA A 61 8.38 -15.23 10.37
CA ALA A 61 8.46 -15.02 8.93
C ALA A 61 9.44 -13.88 8.62
N VAL A 62 10.04 -13.95 7.44
CA VAL A 62 10.75 -12.83 6.82
C VAL A 62 9.74 -12.08 5.97
N VAL A 63 9.68 -10.76 6.12
CA VAL A 63 8.75 -9.92 5.37
C VAL A 63 9.54 -8.90 4.60
N GLU A 64 9.28 -8.87 3.29
CA GLU A 64 9.84 -7.92 2.34
C GLU A 64 8.67 -7.05 1.84
N GLY A 65 8.78 -5.73 2.02
CA GLY A 65 7.77 -4.76 1.64
C GLY A 65 6.62 -4.57 2.64
N ALA A 66 5.53 -3.97 2.15
CA ALA A 66 4.35 -3.66 2.94
C ALA A 66 3.09 -4.27 2.29
N ASN A 67 2.25 -4.86 3.13
CA ASN A 67 0.92 -5.36 2.79
C ASN A 67 -0.08 -4.98 3.90
N LEU A 68 -1.33 -5.37 3.74
CA LEU A 68 -2.44 -5.07 4.68
C LEU A 68 -2.31 -5.71 6.07
N LYS A 69 -1.28 -6.52 6.33
CA LYS A 69 -1.06 -7.21 7.61
C LYS A 69 0.30 -6.92 8.21
N VAL A 70 1.31 -6.71 7.38
CA VAL A 70 2.68 -6.50 7.79
C VAL A 70 3.31 -5.39 6.97
N ASN A 71 4.05 -4.51 7.64
CA ASN A 71 4.74 -3.39 7.03
C ASN A 71 6.21 -3.41 7.46
N GLU A 72 7.14 -3.56 6.51
CA GLU A 72 8.58 -3.46 6.76
C GLU A 72 8.99 -2.02 7.13
N TYR A 73 8.34 -1.03 6.52
CA TYR A 73 8.77 0.37 6.59
C TYR A 73 8.31 1.10 7.85
N GLY A 74 7.42 0.50 8.65
CA GLY A 74 6.91 1.14 9.85
C GLY A 74 5.78 0.39 10.53
N SER A 75 4.93 1.14 11.22
CA SER A 75 3.75 0.57 11.88
C SER A 75 2.81 -0.06 10.84
N PRO A 76 2.25 -1.26 11.11
CA PRO A 76 1.19 -1.83 10.29
C PRO A 76 0.01 -0.86 10.08
N LEU A 77 -0.29 -0.06 11.11
CA LEU A 77 -1.37 0.93 11.09
C LEU A 77 -1.14 2.02 10.03
N PHE A 78 0.11 2.41 9.75
CA PHE A 78 0.40 3.36 8.67
C PHE A 78 0.07 2.76 7.29
N ALA A 79 0.43 1.49 7.06
CA ALA A 79 0.11 0.82 5.81
C ALA A 79 -1.40 0.68 5.62
N ASP A 80 -2.16 0.37 6.67
CA ASP A 80 -3.62 0.29 6.62
C ASP A 80 -4.26 1.62 6.20
N PHE A 81 -3.84 2.74 6.81
CA PHE A 81 -4.33 4.07 6.43
C PHE A 81 -3.95 4.43 4.99
N PHE A 82 -2.72 4.14 4.59
CA PHE A 82 -2.25 4.39 3.23
C PHE A 82 -3.10 3.64 2.21
N PHE A 83 -3.27 2.32 2.35
CA PHE A 83 -4.05 1.51 1.42
C PHE A 83 -5.54 1.87 1.42
N PHE A 84 -6.10 2.21 2.59
CA PHE A 84 -7.50 2.62 2.68
C PHE A 84 -7.77 3.92 1.93
N ILE A 85 -7.00 4.98 2.20
CA ILE A 85 -7.22 6.31 1.61
C ILE A 85 -6.93 6.29 0.10
N THR A 86 -5.80 5.72 -0.29
CA THR A 86 -5.40 5.64 -1.71
C THR A 86 -6.33 4.71 -2.49
N GLY A 87 -6.74 3.58 -1.92
CA GLY A 87 -7.70 2.64 -2.52
C GLY A 87 -9.08 3.28 -2.70
N PHE A 88 -9.60 3.96 -1.68
CA PHE A 88 -10.88 4.68 -1.77
C PHE A 88 -10.83 5.78 -2.83
N HIS A 89 -9.71 6.52 -2.92
CA HIS A 89 -9.52 7.50 -3.97
C HIS A 89 -9.47 6.85 -5.36
N GLY A 90 -8.73 5.76 -5.52
CA GLY A 90 -8.66 4.99 -6.78
C GLY A 90 -10.04 4.52 -7.25
N PHE A 91 -10.94 4.14 -6.34
CA PHE A 91 -12.33 3.82 -6.66
C PHE A 91 -13.11 5.01 -7.24
N HIS A 92 -12.89 6.23 -6.71
CA HIS A 92 -13.52 7.45 -7.25
C HIS A 92 -12.97 7.79 -8.63
N VAL A 93 -11.67 7.69 -8.84
CA VAL A 93 -11.03 7.88 -10.14
C VAL A 93 -11.62 6.88 -11.14
N PHE A 94 -11.68 5.59 -10.80
CA PHE A 94 -12.27 4.57 -11.67
C PHE A 94 -13.71 4.90 -12.05
N SER A 95 -14.55 5.25 -11.07
CA SER A 95 -15.95 5.65 -11.30
C SER A 95 -16.04 6.88 -12.20
N GLY A 96 -15.16 7.86 -12.02
CA GLY A 96 -15.10 9.06 -12.85
C GLY A 96 -14.66 8.77 -14.30
N VAL A 97 -13.73 7.84 -14.51
CA VAL A 97 -13.32 7.42 -15.87
C VAL A 97 -14.50 6.79 -16.58
N VAL A 98 -15.23 5.90 -15.90
CA VAL A 98 -16.43 5.27 -16.45
C VAL A 98 -17.48 6.31 -16.83
N LEU A 99 -17.76 7.29 -15.96
CA LEU A 99 -18.68 8.38 -16.26
C LEU A 99 -18.21 9.22 -17.46
N ASN A 100 -16.93 9.56 -17.53
CA ASN A 100 -16.37 10.30 -18.67
C ASN A 100 -16.51 9.53 -19.99
N ILE A 101 -16.25 8.22 -19.99
CA ILE A 101 -16.44 7.36 -21.17
C ILE A 101 -17.91 7.36 -21.61
N ILE A 102 -18.86 7.23 -20.66
CA ILE A 102 -20.30 7.26 -20.95
C ILE A 102 -20.71 8.60 -21.57
N ILE A 103 -20.27 9.72 -21.00
CA ILE A 103 -20.56 11.06 -21.53
C ILE A 103 -19.95 11.22 -22.93
N PHE A 104 -18.70 10.79 -23.13
CA PHE A 104 -18.01 10.87 -24.41
C PHE A 104 -18.78 10.16 -25.53
N PHE A 105 -19.24 8.92 -25.30
CA PHE A 105 -20.07 8.21 -26.28
C PHE A 105 -21.43 8.89 -26.50
N ASN A 106 -22.07 9.41 -25.46
CA ASN A 106 -23.34 10.13 -25.60
C ASN A 106 -23.21 11.43 -26.41
N VAL A 107 -22.06 12.11 -26.34
CA VAL A 107 -21.72 13.27 -27.17
C VAL A 107 -21.56 12.86 -28.64
N ILE A 108 -20.79 11.80 -28.93
CA ILE A 108 -20.60 11.29 -30.30
C ILE A 108 -21.93 10.86 -30.94
N LEU A 109 -22.83 10.25 -30.16
CA LEU A 109 -24.15 9.83 -30.61
C LEU A 109 -25.14 11.01 -30.81
N GLY A 110 -24.73 12.26 -30.59
CA GLY A 110 -25.58 13.45 -30.73
C GLY A 110 -26.72 13.53 -29.70
N THR A 111 -26.63 12.78 -28.60
CA THR A 111 -27.72 12.68 -27.61
C THR A 111 -27.97 14.03 -26.92
N TYR A 112 -26.92 14.80 -26.65
CA TYR A 112 -27.03 16.10 -25.99
C TYR A 112 -27.48 17.21 -26.94
N GLU A 113 -27.06 17.16 -28.21
CA GLU A 113 -27.49 18.12 -29.23
C GLU A 113 -29.00 17.97 -29.53
N ARG A 114 -29.50 16.73 -29.54
CA ARG A 114 -30.93 16.43 -29.66
C ARG A 114 -31.74 16.85 -28.42
N ARG A 115 -31.14 16.85 -27.22
CA ARG A 115 -31.79 17.26 -25.96
C ARG A 115 -31.63 18.75 -25.63
N LYS A 116 -30.73 19.48 -26.30
CA LYS A 116 -30.36 20.88 -26.02
C LYS A 116 -30.00 21.18 -24.55
N ASN A 117 -29.58 20.17 -23.79
CA ASN A 117 -29.18 20.33 -22.40
C ASN A 117 -27.82 19.66 -22.16
N TYR A 118 -26.83 20.45 -21.74
CA TYR A 118 -25.45 20.05 -21.48
C TYR A 118 -25.12 19.91 -19.99
N GLU A 119 -26.11 20.07 -19.11
CA GLU A 119 -25.96 20.04 -17.65
C GLU A 119 -25.31 18.75 -17.14
N MET A 120 -25.53 17.61 -17.81
CA MET A 120 -24.88 16.34 -17.45
C MET A 120 -23.37 16.33 -17.70
N VAL A 121 -22.90 17.05 -18.73
CA VAL A 121 -21.47 17.17 -19.03
C VAL A 121 -20.80 18.02 -17.98
N GLU A 122 -21.41 19.15 -17.60
CA GLU A 122 -20.89 20.03 -16.56
C GLU A 122 -20.80 19.33 -15.19
N LYS A 123 -21.84 18.57 -14.81
CA LYS A 123 -21.83 17.81 -13.54
C LYS A 123 -20.74 16.74 -13.50
N VAL A 124 -20.54 16.00 -14.59
CA VAL A 124 -19.48 14.97 -14.67
C VAL A 124 -18.09 15.60 -14.72
N GLY A 125 -17.93 16.72 -15.45
CA GLY A 125 -16.69 17.48 -15.46
C GLY A 125 -16.34 18.03 -14.07
N LEU A 126 -17.33 18.56 -13.34
CA LEU A 126 -17.14 19.04 -11.96
C LEU A 126 -16.76 17.90 -11.02
N TYR A 127 -17.38 16.72 -11.15
CA TYR A 127 -16.98 15.53 -10.41
C TYR A 127 -15.52 15.15 -10.68
N TRP A 128 -15.10 15.17 -11.94
CA TRP A 128 -13.72 14.85 -12.32
C TRP A 128 -12.71 15.82 -11.73
N HIS A 129 -12.99 17.13 -11.79
CA HIS A 129 -12.16 18.15 -11.16
C HIS A 129 -12.13 18.03 -9.63
N PHE A 130 -13.25 17.68 -9.00
CA PHE A 130 -13.28 17.45 -7.56
C PHE A 130 -12.39 16.27 -7.15
N VAL A 131 -12.43 15.17 -7.90
CA VAL A 131 -11.54 14.01 -7.66
C VAL A 131 -10.08 14.43 -7.81
N ASP A 132 -9.73 15.17 -8.85
CA ASP A 132 -8.37 15.67 -9.06
C ASP A 132 -7.87 16.56 -7.90
N LEU A 133 -8.70 17.48 -7.40
CA LEU A 133 -8.37 18.32 -6.25
C LEU A 133 -8.10 17.49 -4.98
N VAL A 134 -8.93 16.47 -4.71
CA VAL A 134 -8.70 15.56 -3.57
C VAL A 134 -7.37 14.81 -3.73
N TRP A 135 -7.00 14.44 -4.96
CA TRP A 135 -5.74 13.75 -5.22
C TRP A 135 -4.53 14.61 -4.87
N VAL A 136 -4.55 15.90 -5.20
CA VAL A 136 -3.45 16.82 -4.87
C VAL A 136 -3.19 16.85 -3.36
N PHE A 137 -4.25 16.83 -2.54
CA PHE A 137 -4.12 16.76 -1.07
C PHE A 137 -3.56 15.42 -0.61
N VAL A 138 -4.10 14.29 -1.09
CA VAL A 138 -3.64 12.94 -0.74
C VAL A 138 -2.17 12.76 -1.12
N PHE A 139 -1.78 13.20 -2.32
CA PHE A 139 -0.40 13.13 -2.79
C PHE A 139 0.54 13.94 -1.89
N THR A 140 0.13 15.14 -1.47
CA THR A 140 0.94 16.00 -0.60
C THR A 140 1.20 15.35 0.76
N PHE A 141 0.17 14.80 1.42
CA PHE A 141 0.32 14.22 2.76
C PHE A 141 1.07 12.89 2.81
N PHE A 142 1.07 12.10 1.73
CA PHE A 142 1.70 10.77 1.72
C PHE A 142 3.02 10.69 0.97
N TYR A 143 3.27 11.58 0.00
CA TYR A 143 4.48 11.52 -0.84
C TYR A 143 5.42 12.71 -0.67
N LEU A 144 4.95 13.86 -0.16
CA LEU A 144 5.77 15.08 0.00
C LEU A 144 6.11 15.42 1.45
N VAL A 145 5.22 15.10 2.40
CA VAL A 145 5.39 15.35 3.85
C VAL A 145 5.96 14.13 4.57
#